data_AF-A0A934YT17-F1
#
_entry.id   AF-A0A934YT17-F1
#
_cell.length_a   1.000
_cell.length_b   1.000
_cell.length_c   1.000
_cell.angle_alpha   90.00
_cell.angle_beta   90.00
_cell.angle_gamma   90.00
#
_symmetry.space_group_name_H-M   'P 1'
#
loop_
_entity.id
_entity.type
_entity.pdbx_description
1 polymer ?
#
loop_
_entity_poly.entity_id
_entity_poly.type
_entity_poly.pdbx_seq_one_letter_code
_entity_poly.pdbx_strand_id
1 'polypeptide(L)'
;MLKKAIRRTLRRILPVLGIRGRHTIADRIGKWAAPDPPIEMISINGVAIEIDHRLSTCRHMYYGIYEEQFLNFLRRTLVPGDVFFDLGANIGYITAVVSGLVKDTGRVISFEPSRICYDQIMRNNPELPTNVQLRNAAIMHESGTFPFMDTPRVISSGFSVLFHERTAGTNDNVYEVETTSLDDAAEQACIDRIACMKIDIEGAEHIAIQGAKKLLSAQRVDHLLVETTNIVDQSRAENKHIVDLLVGHGYEPFLPDRKGRLQPFVIDLNCIFRHDIVWRRKSLAATGN
;
A
#
# COMPACT_ATOMS: atom_id res chain seq x y z
N MET A 1 -12.18 -30.76 10.94
CA MET A 1 -13.40 -29.92 10.99
C MET A 1 -13.29 -28.75 11.98
N LEU A 2 -12.82 -28.97 13.21
CA LEU A 2 -12.70 -27.91 14.25
C LEU A 2 -11.85 -26.70 13.83
N LYS A 3 -10.60 -26.91 13.36
CA LYS A 3 -9.71 -25.80 12.94
C LYS A 3 -10.34 -24.90 11.87
N LYS A 4 -10.97 -25.50 10.86
CA LYS A 4 -11.67 -24.77 9.79
C LYS A 4 -12.85 -23.95 10.33
N ALA A 5 -13.63 -24.51 11.27
CA ALA A 5 -14.71 -23.77 11.93
C ALA A 5 -14.16 -22.57 12.72
N ILE A 6 -13.07 -22.78 13.48
CA ILE A 6 -12.41 -21.70 14.24
C ILE A 6 -11.90 -20.60 13.30
N ARG A 7 -11.21 -20.93 12.20
CA ARG A 7 -10.76 -19.93 11.21
C ARG A 7 -11.92 -19.10 10.68
N ARG A 8 -13.04 -19.73 10.30
CA ARG A 8 -14.24 -19.05 9.79
C ARG A 8 -14.85 -18.13 10.85
N THR A 9 -14.91 -18.57 12.09
CA THR A 9 -15.40 -17.76 13.21
C THR A 9 -14.49 -16.56 13.47
N LEU A 10 -13.18 -16.76 13.54
CA LEU A 10 -12.20 -15.68 13.72
C LEU A 10 -12.27 -14.66 12.60
N ARG A 11 -12.42 -15.09 11.34
CA ARG A 11 -12.56 -14.20 10.18
C ARG A 11 -13.79 -13.29 10.24
N ARG A 12 -14.85 -13.72 10.95
CA ARG A 12 -16.05 -12.90 11.18
C ARG A 12 -15.91 -11.97 12.39
N ILE A 13 -15.28 -12.47 13.45
CA ILE A 13 -15.26 -11.78 14.75
C ILE A 13 -14.11 -10.76 14.84
N LEU A 14 -12.89 -11.11 14.40
CA LEU A 14 -11.71 -10.28 14.63
C LEU A 14 -11.82 -8.85 14.04
N PRO A 15 -12.39 -8.62 12.84
CA PRO A 15 -12.58 -7.28 12.31
C PRO A 15 -13.48 -6.39 13.19
N VAL A 16 -14.52 -6.96 13.78
CA VAL A 16 -15.51 -6.23 14.59
C VAL A 16 -15.17 -6.19 16.07
N LEU A 17 -14.18 -6.96 16.50
CA LEU A 17 -13.80 -7.07 17.89
C LEU A 17 -13.03 -5.82 18.34
N GLY A 18 -13.67 -5.01 19.18
CA GLY A 18 -13.11 -3.75 19.70
C GLY A 18 -11.94 -3.89 20.67
N ILE A 19 -11.52 -5.11 21.02
CA ILE A 19 -10.56 -5.35 22.11
C ILE A 19 -9.09 -5.21 21.66
N ARG A 20 -8.24 -4.84 22.62
CA ARG A 20 -6.77 -4.96 22.49
C ARG A 20 -6.39 -6.46 22.47
N GLY A 21 -5.46 -6.87 21.60
CA GLY A 21 -4.95 -8.25 21.52
C GLY A 21 -5.50 -9.13 20.39
N ARG A 22 -6.40 -8.62 19.54
CA ARG A 22 -6.93 -9.40 18.38
C ARG A 22 -5.85 -9.84 17.37
N HIS A 23 -4.80 -9.05 17.18
CA HIS A 23 -3.64 -9.43 16.35
C HIS A 23 -2.90 -10.62 16.98
N THR A 24 -2.71 -10.61 18.30
CA THR A 24 -2.15 -11.75 19.04
C THR A 24 -3.03 -13.00 18.92
N ILE A 25 -4.35 -12.85 18.89
CA ILE A 25 -5.29 -13.96 18.64
C ILE A 25 -5.09 -14.50 17.21
N ALA A 26 -5.05 -13.63 16.20
CA ALA A 26 -4.79 -14.01 14.82
C ALA A 26 -3.44 -14.74 14.68
N ASP A 27 -2.41 -14.29 15.40
CA ASP A 27 -1.08 -14.88 15.35
C ASP A 27 -0.98 -16.22 16.07
N ARG A 28 -1.57 -16.36 17.25
CA ARG A 28 -1.46 -17.60 18.04
C ARG A 28 -2.50 -18.62 17.60
N ILE A 29 -3.78 -18.25 17.68
CA ILE A 29 -4.89 -19.17 17.38
C ILE A 29 -4.99 -19.35 15.87
N GLY A 30 -4.81 -18.29 15.08
CA GLY A 30 -4.85 -18.41 13.63
C GLY A 30 -3.72 -19.27 13.06
N LYS A 31 -2.49 -19.18 13.59
CA LYS A 31 -1.38 -20.07 13.22
C LYS A 31 -1.67 -21.53 13.60
N TRP A 32 -2.17 -21.79 14.81
CA TRP A 32 -2.56 -23.15 15.21
C TRP A 32 -3.71 -23.71 14.35
N ALA A 33 -4.65 -22.85 13.97
CA ALA A 33 -5.81 -23.19 13.15
C ALA A 33 -5.50 -23.21 11.64
N ALA A 34 -4.27 -22.92 11.20
CA ALA A 34 -3.86 -22.89 9.80
C ALA A 34 -4.19 -24.20 9.05
N PRO A 35 -4.40 -24.15 7.72
CA PRO A 35 -4.57 -25.36 6.91
C PRO A 35 -3.28 -26.19 6.88
N ASP A 36 -3.39 -27.41 6.36
CA ASP A 36 -2.26 -28.26 6.02
C ASP A 36 -2.46 -28.72 4.56
N PRO A 37 -1.64 -28.27 3.58
CA PRO A 37 -0.50 -27.34 3.75
C PRO A 37 -0.92 -25.94 4.24
N PRO A 38 -0.01 -25.13 4.85
CA PRO A 38 -0.34 -23.85 5.47
C PRO A 38 -0.54 -22.69 4.49
N ILE A 39 -0.70 -23.00 3.21
CA ILE A 39 -0.93 -22.04 2.13
C ILE A 39 -2.37 -22.25 1.63
N GLU A 40 -3.14 -21.18 1.48
CA GLU A 40 -4.46 -21.26 0.86
C GLU A 40 -4.72 -20.07 -0.08
N MET A 41 -5.37 -20.35 -1.21
CA MET A 41 -5.88 -19.31 -2.10
C MET A 41 -7.20 -18.76 -1.57
N ILE A 42 -7.32 -17.44 -1.52
CA ILE A 42 -8.58 -16.74 -1.28
C ILE A 42 -8.89 -15.82 -2.46
N SER A 43 -10.17 -15.55 -2.71
CA SER A 43 -10.58 -14.51 -3.66
C SER A 43 -11.14 -13.31 -2.90
N ILE A 44 -10.68 -12.12 -3.26
CA ILE A 44 -11.19 -10.83 -2.77
C ILE A 44 -11.55 -10.02 -4.01
N ASN A 45 -12.84 -9.73 -4.20
CA ASN A 45 -13.36 -8.93 -5.31
C ASN A 45 -12.82 -9.35 -6.70
N GLY A 46 -12.75 -10.66 -6.95
CA GLY A 46 -12.27 -11.19 -8.23
C GLY A 46 -10.76 -11.38 -8.33
N VAL A 47 -9.97 -10.91 -7.35
CA VAL A 47 -8.52 -11.13 -7.30
C VAL A 47 -8.21 -12.32 -6.39
N ALA A 48 -7.54 -13.33 -6.94
CA ALA A 48 -7.01 -14.48 -6.23
C ALA A 48 -5.68 -14.14 -5.55
N ILE A 49 -5.60 -14.36 -4.23
CA ILE A 49 -4.46 -14.05 -3.39
C ILE A 49 -4.03 -15.32 -2.66
N GLU A 50 -2.74 -15.63 -2.73
CA GLU A 50 -2.12 -16.72 -1.97
C GLU A 50 -1.81 -16.25 -0.55
N ILE A 51 -2.36 -16.93 0.45
CA ILE A 51 -2.16 -16.62 1.86
C ILE A 51 -1.29 -17.70 2.48
N ASP A 52 -0.07 -17.33 2.86
CA ASP A 52 0.81 -18.17 3.68
C ASP A 52 0.55 -17.92 5.18
N HIS A 53 -0.14 -18.86 5.83
CA HIS A 53 -0.47 -18.77 7.25
C HIS A 53 0.73 -18.85 8.18
N ARG A 54 1.95 -19.09 7.68
CA ARG A 54 3.19 -18.98 8.47
C ARG A 54 3.51 -17.51 8.75
N LEU A 55 3.16 -16.60 7.85
CA LEU A 55 3.42 -15.17 7.93
C LEU A 55 2.32 -14.44 8.72
N SER A 56 2.72 -13.52 9.63
CA SER A 56 1.77 -12.75 10.44
C SER A 56 0.93 -11.79 9.60
N THR A 57 1.57 -11.10 8.65
CA THR A 57 0.91 -10.19 7.70
C THR A 57 -0.18 -10.90 6.89
N CYS A 58 0.13 -12.07 6.30
CA CYS A 58 -0.85 -12.89 5.59
C CYS A 58 -2.03 -13.33 6.48
N ARG A 59 -1.78 -13.68 7.74
CA ARG A 59 -2.87 -13.98 8.69
C ARG A 59 -3.72 -12.73 8.96
N HIS A 60 -3.11 -11.57 9.16
CA HIS A 60 -3.85 -10.32 9.35
C HIS A 60 -4.71 -9.97 8.13
N MET A 61 -4.21 -10.19 6.91
CA MET A 61 -4.96 -10.02 5.67
C MET A 61 -6.14 -11.01 5.60
N TYR A 62 -5.89 -12.29 5.86
CA TYR A 62 -6.93 -13.32 5.88
C TYR A 62 -8.06 -13.03 6.88
N TYR A 63 -7.71 -12.55 8.07
CA TYR A 63 -8.67 -12.19 9.11
C TYR A 63 -9.24 -10.77 8.99
N GLY A 64 -8.85 -10.00 7.97
CA GLY A 64 -9.38 -8.66 7.72
C GLY A 64 -8.99 -7.60 8.75
N ILE A 65 -7.83 -7.78 9.40
CA ILE A 65 -7.28 -6.85 10.40
C ILE A 65 -5.94 -6.23 9.96
N TYR A 66 -5.49 -6.51 8.74
CA TYR A 66 -4.34 -5.85 8.12
C TYR A 66 -4.67 -4.39 7.80
N GLU A 67 -3.76 -3.46 8.16
CA GLU A 67 -3.88 -2.01 7.90
C GLU A 67 -5.29 -1.45 8.17
N GLU A 68 -5.93 -1.87 9.27
CA GLU A 68 -7.38 -1.66 9.44
C GLU A 68 -7.81 -0.19 9.48
N GLN A 69 -7.01 0.68 10.11
CA GLN A 69 -7.31 2.12 10.17
C GLN A 69 -7.31 2.71 8.76
N PHE A 70 -6.32 2.32 7.94
CA PHE A 70 -6.22 2.73 6.55
C PHE A 70 -7.37 2.17 5.70
N LEU A 71 -7.63 0.86 5.77
CA LEU A 71 -8.74 0.25 5.01
C LEU A 71 -10.10 0.84 5.40
N ASN A 72 -10.30 1.19 6.67
CA ASN A 72 -11.52 1.87 7.12
C ASN A 72 -11.58 3.31 6.62
N PHE A 73 -10.46 4.00 6.50
CA PHE A 73 -10.39 5.30 5.83
C PHE A 73 -10.78 5.15 4.35
N LEU A 74 -10.16 4.23 3.61
CA LEU A 74 -10.50 3.98 2.21
C LEU A 74 -11.98 3.66 2.00
N ARG A 75 -12.56 2.79 2.84
CA ARG A 75 -14.00 2.44 2.79
C ARG A 75 -14.93 3.63 2.99
N ARG A 76 -14.47 4.70 3.61
CA ARG A 76 -15.25 5.91 3.88
C ARG A 76 -15.04 6.99 2.84
N THR A 77 -13.90 6.95 2.17
CA THR A 77 -13.45 8.01 1.28
C THR A 77 -13.68 7.64 -0.18
N LEU A 78 -13.37 6.41 -0.57
CA LEU A 78 -13.51 5.96 -1.94
C LEU A 78 -14.96 5.61 -2.27
N VAL A 79 -15.38 6.01 -3.46
CA VAL A 79 -16.70 5.73 -4.03
C VAL A 79 -16.57 5.03 -5.39
N PRO A 80 -17.65 4.39 -5.90
CA PRO A 80 -17.64 3.84 -7.24
C PRO A 80 -17.25 4.89 -8.29
N GLY A 81 -16.34 4.55 -9.20
CA GLY A 81 -15.83 5.48 -10.22
C GLY A 81 -14.49 6.15 -9.87
N ASP A 82 -14.04 6.07 -8.62
CA ASP A 82 -12.77 6.67 -8.21
C ASP A 82 -11.56 5.98 -8.83
N VAL A 83 -10.48 6.75 -8.97
CA VAL A 83 -9.16 6.26 -9.37
C VAL A 83 -8.27 6.12 -8.14
N PHE A 84 -7.64 4.96 -7.99
CA PHE A 84 -6.70 4.64 -6.93
C PHE A 84 -5.35 4.20 -7.48
N PHE A 85 -4.26 4.71 -6.91
CA PHE A 85 -2.91 4.26 -7.20
C PHE A 85 -2.36 3.46 -6.01
N ASP A 86 -1.87 2.24 -6.25
CA ASP A 86 -1.30 1.34 -5.25
C ASP A 86 0.20 1.16 -5.52
N LEU A 87 1.07 1.88 -4.81
CA LEU A 87 2.52 1.75 -4.97
C LEU A 87 3.03 0.77 -3.92
N GLY A 88 3.62 -0.33 -4.38
CA GLY A 88 4.00 -1.47 -3.54
C GLY A 88 2.83 -2.45 -3.36
N ALA A 89 2.28 -2.95 -4.46
CA ALA A 89 1.09 -3.80 -4.43
C ALA A 89 1.31 -5.14 -3.68
N ASN A 90 2.55 -5.59 -3.55
CA ASN A 90 2.98 -6.80 -2.87
C ASN A 90 2.22 -8.03 -3.42
N ILE A 91 1.46 -8.76 -2.59
CA ILE A 91 0.62 -9.89 -3.02
C ILE A 91 -0.76 -9.47 -3.56
N GLY A 92 -1.00 -8.17 -3.79
CA GLY A 92 -2.22 -7.63 -4.40
C GLY A 92 -3.41 -7.46 -3.44
N TYR A 93 -3.18 -7.49 -2.12
CA TYR A 93 -4.27 -7.43 -1.13
C TYR A 93 -5.00 -6.08 -1.12
N ILE A 94 -4.28 -4.95 -1.08
CA ILE A 94 -4.89 -3.61 -1.10
C ILE A 94 -5.55 -3.36 -2.46
N THR A 95 -4.84 -3.65 -3.55
CA THR A 95 -5.37 -3.67 -4.93
C THR A 95 -6.74 -4.36 -5.01
N ALA A 96 -6.85 -5.59 -4.49
CA ALA A 96 -8.08 -6.37 -4.49
C ALA A 96 -9.20 -5.75 -3.66
N VAL A 97 -8.90 -5.27 -2.46
CA VAL A 97 -9.89 -4.61 -1.59
C VAL A 97 -10.42 -3.35 -2.27
N VAL A 98 -9.54 -2.51 -2.80
CA VAL A 98 -9.90 -1.23 -3.42
C VAL A 98 -10.67 -1.42 -4.72
N SER A 99 -10.33 -2.42 -5.56
CA SER A 99 -11.09 -2.75 -6.77
C SER A 99 -12.59 -2.93 -6.45
N GLY A 100 -12.92 -3.59 -5.34
CA GLY A 100 -14.31 -3.75 -4.91
C GLY A 100 -14.97 -2.50 -4.33
N LEU A 101 -14.19 -1.52 -3.85
CA LEU A 101 -14.70 -0.23 -3.36
C LEU A 101 -15.04 0.70 -4.53
N VAL A 102 -14.14 0.81 -5.50
CA VAL A 102 -14.31 1.70 -6.66
C VAL A 102 -15.17 1.09 -7.78
N LYS A 103 -15.48 -0.21 -7.70
CA LYS A 103 -16.32 -0.96 -8.65
C LYS A 103 -15.77 -0.93 -10.08
N ASP A 104 -16.49 -1.56 -11.00
CA ASP A 104 -16.08 -1.69 -12.40
C ASP A 104 -16.01 -0.34 -13.14
N THR A 105 -16.62 0.71 -12.59
CA THR A 105 -16.57 2.08 -13.12
C THR A 105 -15.33 2.84 -12.67
N GLY A 106 -14.65 2.40 -11.62
CA GLY A 106 -13.41 3.01 -11.13
C GLY A 106 -12.16 2.41 -11.78
N ARG A 107 -10.99 2.83 -11.32
CA ARG A 107 -9.70 2.29 -11.80
C ARG A 107 -8.71 2.12 -10.66
N VAL A 108 -8.04 0.99 -10.60
CA VAL A 108 -6.95 0.70 -9.67
C VAL A 108 -5.69 0.45 -10.48
N ILE A 109 -4.70 1.33 -10.35
CA ILE A 109 -3.41 1.19 -11.01
C ILE A 109 -2.37 0.86 -9.97
N SER A 110 -1.85 -0.36 -10.04
CA SER A 110 -0.96 -0.95 -9.05
C SER A 110 0.44 -1.13 -9.62
N PHE A 111 1.45 -0.80 -8.83
CA PHE A 111 2.86 -0.88 -9.20
C PHE A 111 3.55 -1.83 -8.24
N GLU A 112 4.22 -2.85 -8.79
CA GLU A 112 5.01 -3.81 -8.03
C GLU A 112 6.32 -4.10 -8.76
N PRO A 113 7.44 -3.52 -8.31
CA PRO A 113 8.74 -3.73 -8.95
C PRO A 113 9.30 -5.14 -8.73
N SER A 114 8.96 -5.81 -7.62
CA SER A 114 9.41 -7.18 -7.37
C SER A 114 8.81 -8.14 -8.40
N ARG A 115 9.67 -8.73 -9.24
CA ARG A 115 9.31 -9.81 -10.16
C ARG A 115 8.69 -10.99 -9.42
N ILE A 116 9.19 -11.30 -8.23
CA ILE A 116 8.63 -12.39 -7.41
C ILE A 116 7.16 -12.13 -7.08
N CYS A 117 6.84 -10.94 -6.57
CA CYS A 117 5.46 -10.57 -6.23
C CYS A 117 4.58 -10.38 -7.48
N TYR A 118 5.09 -9.68 -8.49
CA TYR A 118 4.39 -9.45 -9.75
C TYR A 118 4.02 -10.76 -10.45
N ASP A 119 4.98 -11.67 -10.63
CA ASP A 119 4.75 -12.96 -11.27
C ASP A 119 3.80 -13.82 -10.44
N GLN A 120 3.85 -13.73 -9.11
CA GLN A 120 2.90 -14.41 -8.23
C GLN A 120 1.48 -13.88 -8.43
N ILE A 121 1.27 -12.56 -8.49
CA ILE A 121 -0.06 -11.99 -8.76
C ILE A 121 -0.55 -12.44 -10.12
N MET A 122 0.26 -12.31 -11.18
CA MET A 122 -0.14 -12.65 -12.55
C MET A 122 -0.39 -14.14 -12.74
N ARG A 123 0.39 -15.02 -12.10
CA ARG A 123 0.17 -16.47 -12.14
C ARG A 123 -1.15 -16.87 -11.48
N ASN A 124 -1.50 -16.20 -10.38
CA ASN A 124 -2.74 -16.43 -9.66
C ASN A 124 -3.96 -15.81 -10.35
N ASN A 125 -3.72 -14.78 -11.17
CA ASN A 125 -4.74 -13.97 -11.84
C ASN A 125 -4.39 -13.82 -13.33
N PRO A 126 -4.59 -14.89 -14.14
CA PRO A 126 -4.35 -14.81 -15.59
C PRO A 126 -5.20 -13.71 -16.24
N GLU A 127 -6.36 -13.41 -15.64
CA GLU A 127 -7.20 -12.27 -15.97
C GLU A 127 -7.49 -11.51 -14.67
N LEU A 128 -7.00 -10.27 -14.57
CA LEU A 128 -7.36 -9.36 -13.49
C LEU A 128 -8.75 -8.76 -13.75
N PRO A 129 -9.46 -8.27 -12.72
CA PRO A 129 -10.69 -7.50 -12.90
C PRO A 129 -10.46 -6.34 -13.89
N THR A 130 -11.47 -6.01 -14.69
CA THR A 130 -11.37 -5.02 -15.78
C THR A 130 -10.98 -3.61 -15.30
N ASN A 131 -11.21 -3.31 -14.02
CA ASN A 131 -10.84 -2.05 -13.39
C ASN A 131 -9.43 -2.08 -12.76
N VAL A 132 -8.68 -3.17 -12.83
CA VAL A 132 -7.34 -3.31 -12.24
C VAL A 132 -6.28 -3.37 -13.34
N GLN A 133 -5.25 -2.54 -13.21
CA GLN A 133 -4.04 -2.61 -14.01
C GLN A 133 -2.85 -2.82 -13.07
N LEU A 134 -2.13 -3.94 -13.22
CA LEU A 134 -0.87 -4.19 -12.53
C LEU A 134 0.31 -3.88 -13.46
N ARG A 135 1.33 -3.20 -12.97
CA ARG A 135 2.56 -2.86 -13.71
C ARG A 135 3.79 -3.35 -12.95
N ASN A 136 4.69 -4.06 -13.63
CA ASN A 136 5.99 -4.43 -13.07
C ASN A 136 6.98 -3.26 -13.22
N ALA A 137 6.76 -2.21 -12.44
CA ALA A 137 7.58 -1.00 -12.48
C ALA A 137 7.75 -0.42 -11.09
N ALA A 138 8.91 0.19 -10.83
CA ALA A 138 9.14 1.03 -9.67
C ALA A 138 8.66 2.45 -9.96
N ILE A 139 8.03 3.10 -8.99
CA ILE A 139 7.77 4.53 -9.08
C ILE A 139 9.01 5.30 -8.62
N MET A 140 9.49 6.21 -9.46
CA MET A 140 10.63 7.08 -9.17
C MET A 140 10.32 8.53 -9.55
N HIS A 141 11.32 9.41 -9.48
CA HIS A 141 11.19 10.81 -9.89
C HIS A 141 11.19 10.98 -11.42
N GLU A 142 11.67 9.97 -12.17
CA GLU A 142 11.73 9.95 -13.62
C GLU A 142 11.53 8.53 -14.18
N SER A 143 11.15 8.44 -15.46
CA SER A 143 10.97 7.18 -16.18
C SER A 143 12.29 6.68 -16.79
N GLY A 144 12.50 5.37 -16.79
CA GLY A 144 13.76 4.74 -17.23
C GLY A 144 13.89 3.29 -16.77
N THR A 145 15.11 2.88 -16.44
CA THR A 145 15.38 1.62 -15.75
C THR A 145 16.27 1.87 -14.54
N PHE A 146 16.16 1.01 -13.53
CA PHE A 146 16.99 1.11 -12.34
C PHE A 146 17.35 -0.28 -11.79
N PRO A 147 18.56 -0.47 -11.23
CA PRO A 147 18.93 -1.69 -10.54
C PRO A 147 18.04 -1.92 -9.31
N PHE A 148 17.26 -2.99 -9.33
CA PHE A 148 16.39 -3.42 -8.24
C PHE A 148 16.90 -4.71 -7.62
N MET A 149 16.75 -4.84 -6.31
CA MET A 149 17.22 -6.01 -5.56
C MET A 149 16.05 -6.70 -4.86
N ASP A 150 15.67 -7.87 -5.39
CA ASP A 150 14.78 -8.79 -4.68
C ASP A 150 15.57 -9.57 -3.64
N THR A 151 15.15 -9.49 -2.39
CA THR A 151 15.63 -10.41 -1.37
C THR A 151 14.71 -11.64 -1.29
N PRO A 152 15.20 -12.82 -0.90
CA PRO A 152 14.34 -13.99 -0.64
C PRO A 152 13.24 -13.74 0.42
N ARG A 153 13.28 -12.60 1.11
CA ARG A 153 12.33 -12.19 2.14
C ARG A 153 11.22 -11.26 1.65
N VAL A 154 11.23 -10.84 0.38
CA VAL A 154 10.24 -9.89 -0.18
C VAL A 154 8.81 -10.35 0.12
N ILE A 155 8.47 -11.63 -0.16
CA ILE A 155 7.14 -12.19 0.18
C ILE A 155 6.91 -12.27 1.70
N SER A 156 7.95 -12.56 2.48
CA SER A 156 7.82 -12.84 3.92
C SER A 156 7.71 -11.59 4.81
N SER A 157 8.20 -10.44 4.33
CA SER A 157 8.38 -9.25 5.16
C SER A 157 8.29 -7.91 4.42
N GLY A 158 7.92 -7.86 3.14
CA GLY A 158 7.77 -6.60 2.39
C GLY A 158 9.08 -6.00 1.90
N PHE A 159 10.18 -6.21 2.62
CA PHE A 159 11.51 -5.69 2.28
C PHE A 159 11.99 -5.98 0.86
N SER A 160 11.81 -4.98 -0.01
CA SER A 160 12.60 -4.78 -1.22
C SER A 160 13.34 -3.45 -1.05
N VAL A 161 14.64 -3.40 -1.31
CA VAL A 161 15.45 -2.20 -1.08
C VAL A 161 16.00 -1.74 -2.42
N LEU A 162 15.90 -0.45 -2.72
CA LEU A 162 16.64 0.14 -3.85
C LEU A 162 18.14 -0.08 -3.64
N PHE A 163 18.86 -0.51 -4.68
CA PHE A 163 20.23 -1.04 -4.60
C PHE A 163 21.29 -0.06 -4.02
N HIS A 164 20.95 1.20 -3.74
CA HIS A 164 21.91 2.19 -3.25
C HIS A 164 22.42 1.93 -1.81
N GLU A 165 21.80 1.00 -1.06
CA GLU A 165 22.01 0.87 0.40
C GLU A 165 22.60 -0.44 0.89
N ARG A 166 22.84 -1.43 0.01
CA ARG A 166 23.46 -2.70 0.41
C ARG A 166 24.38 -3.27 -0.65
N THR A 167 25.50 -3.80 -0.20
CA THR A 167 26.31 -4.76 -0.98
C THR A 167 25.48 -6.04 -1.15
N ALA A 168 25.27 -6.48 -2.39
CA ALA A 168 24.53 -7.71 -2.69
C ALA A 168 25.09 -8.89 -1.88
N GLY A 169 24.22 -9.55 -1.11
CA GLY A 169 24.53 -10.82 -0.46
C GLY A 169 24.50 -11.98 -1.46
N THR A 170 24.96 -13.15 -1.02
CA THR A 170 25.07 -14.37 -1.87
C THR A 170 23.75 -14.97 -2.34
N ASN A 171 22.60 -14.41 -1.94
CA ASN A 171 21.25 -14.88 -2.31
C ASN A 171 20.32 -13.75 -2.81
N ASP A 172 20.86 -12.57 -3.10
CA ASP A 172 20.07 -11.44 -3.59
C ASP A 172 19.96 -11.51 -5.12
N ASN A 173 18.75 -11.32 -5.65
CA ASN A 173 18.52 -11.25 -7.09
C ASN A 173 18.50 -9.78 -7.50
N VAL A 174 19.58 -9.35 -8.18
CA VAL A 174 19.67 -8.00 -8.75
C VAL A 174 19.29 -8.04 -10.22
N TYR A 175 18.36 -7.18 -10.63
CA TYR A 175 17.94 -7.03 -12.03
C TYR A 175 17.50 -5.61 -12.33
N GLU A 176 17.49 -5.24 -13.62
CA GLU A 176 16.88 -4.00 -14.07
C GLU A 176 15.36 -4.10 -14.01
N VAL A 177 14.73 -3.12 -13.35
CA VAL A 177 13.28 -2.91 -13.36
C VAL A 177 12.97 -1.66 -14.16
N GLU A 178 11.82 -1.65 -14.85
CA GLU A 178 11.29 -0.42 -15.42
C GLU A 178 10.94 0.57 -14.31
N THR A 179 11.22 1.85 -14.55
CA THR A 179 10.83 2.93 -13.66
C THR A 179 9.89 3.88 -14.37
N THR A 180 8.96 4.47 -13.63
CA THR A 180 8.10 5.54 -14.14
C THR A 180 7.83 6.59 -13.08
N SER A 181 7.69 7.84 -13.49
CA SER A 181 7.22 8.90 -12.59
C SER A 181 5.70 8.82 -12.41
N LEU A 182 5.19 9.35 -11.30
CA LEU A 182 3.74 9.42 -11.07
C LEU A 182 3.04 10.30 -12.11
N ASP A 183 3.69 11.40 -12.51
CA ASP A 183 3.21 12.28 -13.56
C ASP A 183 3.08 11.52 -14.90
N ASP A 184 4.13 10.80 -15.32
CA ASP A 184 4.11 10.03 -16.58
C ASP A 184 3.11 8.88 -16.52
N ALA A 185 3.03 8.18 -15.39
CA ALA A 185 2.09 7.09 -15.20
C ALA A 185 0.63 7.55 -15.31
N ALA A 186 0.31 8.71 -14.75
CA ALA A 186 -1.02 9.32 -14.85
C ALA A 186 -1.31 9.81 -16.28
N GLU A 187 -0.33 10.40 -16.96
CA GLU A 187 -0.45 10.86 -18.35
C GLU A 187 -0.72 9.68 -19.30
N GLN A 188 0.11 8.63 -19.24
CA GLN A 188 -0.04 7.41 -20.03
C GLN A 188 -1.37 6.69 -19.79
N ALA A 189 -1.86 6.74 -18.55
CA ALA A 189 -3.13 6.13 -18.19
C ALA A 189 -4.35 7.04 -18.47
N CYS A 190 -4.13 8.28 -18.96
CA CYS A 190 -5.16 9.30 -19.15
C CYS A 190 -5.98 9.57 -17.87
N ILE A 191 -5.29 9.76 -16.74
CA ILE A 191 -5.91 9.94 -15.41
C ILE A 191 -5.94 11.41 -15.03
N ASP A 192 -7.13 12.01 -15.02
CA ASP A 192 -7.32 13.41 -14.65
C ASP A 192 -7.28 13.70 -13.16
N ARG A 193 -7.66 12.74 -12.33
CA ARG A 193 -7.69 12.91 -10.87
C ARG A 193 -7.52 11.56 -10.19
N ILE A 194 -6.76 11.54 -9.10
CA ILE A 194 -6.53 10.38 -8.25
C ILE A 194 -7.21 10.66 -6.91
N ALA A 195 -8.23 9.87 -6.57
CA ALA A 195 -8.97 10.02 -5.32
C ALA A 195 -8.10 9.64 -4.12
N CYS A 196 -7.29 8.59 -4.25
CA CYS A 196 -6.30 8.25 -3.25
C CYS A 196 -5.11 7.51 -3.85
N MET A 197 -3.92 7.77 -3.32
CA MET A 197 -2.68 7.07 -3.66
C MET A 197 -2.09 6.48 -2.38
N LYS A 198 -1.82 5.17 -2.37
CA LYS A 198 -0.98 4.53 -1.34
C LYS A 198 0.47 4.54 -1.81
N ILE A 199 1.38 4.90 -0.92
CA ILE A 199 2.83 4.91 -1.12
C ILE A 199 3.46 4.16 0.05
N ASP A 200 3.83 2.93 -0.22
CA ASP A 200 4.45 1.99 0.73
C ASP A 200 5.42 1.15 -0.10
N ILE A 201 6.63 1.70 -0.26
CA ILE A 201 7.64 1.19 -1.19
C ILE A 201 8.99 1.09 -0.49
N GLU A 202 8.95 0.86 0.83
CA GLU A 202 10.07 0.47 1.68
C GLU A 202 11.27 1.45 1.60
N GLY A 203 11.00 2.76 1.73
CA GLY A 203 12.01 3.81 1.86
C GLY A 203 12.14 4.75 0.65
N ALA A 204 11.52 4.39 -0.49
CA ALA A 204 11.55 5.21 -1.70
C ALA A 204 10.42 6.25 -1.78
N GLU A 205 9.64 6.45 -0.72
CA GLU A 205 8.42 7.28 -0.71
C GLU A 205 8.73 8.72 -1.15
N HIS A 206 9.82 9.29 -0.64
CA HIS A 206 10.25 10.65 -0.96
C HIS A 206 10.61 10.82 -2.45
N ILE A 207 11.22 9.80 -3.07
CA ILE A 207 11.57 9.79 -4.50
C ILE A 207 10.30 9.67 -5.35
N ALA A 208 9.37 8.80 -4.97
CA ALA A 208 8.10 8.66 -5.67
C ALA A 208 7.29 9.97 -5.66
N ILE A 209 7.22 10.63 -4.50
CA ILE A 209 6.50 11.91 -4.35
C ILE A 209 7.16 13.02 -5.20
N GLN A 210 8.49 13.03 -5.35
CA GLN A 210 9.17 13.98 -6.25
C GLN A 210 8.72 13.80 -7.72
N GLY A 211 8.40 12.58 -8.14
CA GLY A 211 7.86 12.25 -9.47
C GLY A 211 6.40 12.63 -9.69
N ALA A 212 5.70 13.21 -8.70
CA ALA A 212 4.30 13.64 -8.78
C ALA A 212 4.14 15.16 -8.89
N LYS A 213 5.17 15.89 -9.34
CA LYS A 213 5.22 17.35 -9.25
C LYS A 213 4.05 18.03 -9.98
N LYS A 214 3.71 17.60 -11.20
CA LYS A 214 2.58 18.15 -11.97
C LYS A 214 1.25 17.80 -11.30
N LEU A 215 1.08 16.55 -10.86
CA LEU A 215 -0.13 16.09 -10.16
C LEU A 215 -0.39 16.87 -8.87
N LEU A 216 0.64 17.06 -8.04
CA LEU A 216 0.56 17.79 -6.78
C LEU A 216 0.30 19.29 -7.02
N SER A 217 1.04 19.90 -7.95
CA SER A 217 0.88 21.33 -8.30
C SER A 217 -0.52 21.62 -8.85
N ALA A 218 -1.06 20.71 -9.66
CA ALA A 218 -2.40 20.82 -10.22
C ALA A 218 -3.51 20.41 -9.25
N GLN A 219 -3.19 19.99 -8.01
CA GLN A 219 -4.15 19.52 -7.01
C GLN A 219 -5.03 18.36 -7.52
N ARG A 220 -4.44 17.47 -8.34
CA ARG A 220 -5.11 16.32 -8.96
C ARG A 220 -5.10 15.06 -8.09
N VAL A 221 -4.52 15.12 -6.88
CA VAL A 221 -4.53 14.03 -5.91
C VAL A 221 -5.28 14.49 -4.67
N ASP A 222 -6.38 13.82 -4.30
CA ASP A 222 -7.15 14.22 -3.12
C ASP A 222 -6.48 13.79 -1.81
N HIS A 223 -5.97 12.56 -1.80
CA HIS A 223 -5.36 11.93 -0.64
C HIS A 223 -4.10 11.13 -1.01
N LEU A 224 -3.04 11.29 -0.25
CA LEU A 224 -1.90 10.37 -0.25
C LEU A 224 -1.83 9.66 1.09
N LEU A 225 -1.69 8.34 1.09
CA LEU A 225 -1.34 7.56 2.26
C LEU A 225 0.13 7.17 2.13
N VAL A 226 0.96 7.63 3.05
CA VAL A 226 2.40 7.40 3.00
C VAL A 226 2.83 6.62 4.23
N GLU A 227 3.41 5.43 4.04
CA GLU A 227 4.07 4.74 5.16
C GLU A 227 5.25 5.60 5.60
N THR A 228 5.25 6.02 6.86
CA THR A 228 6.27 6.92 7.39
C THR A 228 6.91 6.30 8.62
N THR A 229 8.19 5.95 8.50
CA THR A 229 9.01 5.54 9.65
C THR A 229 9.99 6.65 9.97
N ASN A 230 10.11 7.03 11.25
CA ASN A 230 10.99 8.10 11.70
C ASN A 230 11.84 7.61 12.86
N ILE A 231 12.72 6.64 12.59
CA ILE A 231 13.46 5.91 13.64
C ILE A 231 14.95 6.24 13.58
N VAL A 232 15.51 6.32 12.37
CA VAL A 232 16.94 6.56 12.11
C VAL A 232 17.15 7.87 11.37
N ASP A 233 18.37 8.41 11.39
CA ASP A 233 18.67 9.73 10.83
C ASP A 233 18.38 9.83 9.32
N GLN A 234 18.62 8.76 8.58
CA GLN A 234 18.25 8.67 7.18
C GLN A 234 16.74 8.87 6.98
N SER A 235 15.91 8.04 7.64
CA SER A 235 14.45 8.15 7.57
C SER A 235 13.94 9.53 7.99
N ARG A 236 14.62 10.21 8.93
CA ARG A 236 14.30 11.60 9.31
C ARG A 236 14.54 12.59 8.17
N ALA A 237 15.64 12.45 7.45
CA ALA A 237 15.97 13.32 6.31
C ALA A 237 15.00 13.11 5.13
N GLU A 238 14.62 11.85 4.87
CA GLU A 238 13.63 11.47 3.86
C GLU A 238 12.24 12.01 4.21
N ASN A 239 11.80 11.81 5.46
CA ASN A 239 10.53 12.35 5.97
C ASN A 239 10.50 13.88 5.90
N LYS A 240 11.62 14.55 6.16
CA LYS A 240 11.71 15.99 5.98
C LYS A 240 11.41 16.41 4.54
N HIS A 241 11.94 15.70 3.55
CA HIS A 241 11.63 15.96 2.14
C HIS A 241 10.16 15.73 1.82
N ILE A 242 9.56 14.65 2.33
CA ILE A 242 8.14 14.35 2.16
C ILE A 242 7.29 15.50 2.73
N VAL A 243 7.57 15.93 3.96
CA VAL A 243 6.86 17.01 4.63
C VAL A 243 6.99 18.31 3.85
N ASP A 244 8.22 18.70 3.48
CA ASP A 244 8.48 19.94 2.76
C ASP A 244 7.75 19.96 1.39
N LEU A 245 7.78 18.85 0.65
CA LEU A 245 7.10 18.73 -0.65
C LEU A 245 5.58 18.80 -0.49
N LEU A 246 4.99 17.99 0.38
CA LEU A 246 3.54 17.90 0.49
C LEU A 246 2.92 19.15 1.13
N VAL A 247 3.54 19.72 2.17
CA VAL A 247 3.10 21.00 2.74
C VAL A 247 3.27 22.13 1.73
N GLY A 248 4.38 22.16 1.00
CA GLY A 248 4.64 23.15 -0.06
C GLY A 248 3.59 23.12 -1.19
N HIS A 249 3.00 21.95 -1.46
CA HIS A 249 1.89 21.78 -2.40
C HIS A 249 0.50 21.84 -1.74
N GLY A 250 0.39 22.32 -0.49
CA GLY A 250 -0.89 22.57 0.16
C GLY A 250 -1.60 21.33 0.73
N TYR A 251 -0.87 20.27 1.06
CA TYR A 251 -1.41 19.10 1.77
C TYR A 251 -1.22 19.22 3.27
N GLU A 252 -2.14 18.61 4.02
CA GLU A 252 -2.13 18.56 5.48
C GLU A 252 -2.11 17.11 5.99
N PRO A 253 -1.30 16.80 7.01
CA PRO A 253 -1.18 15.45 7.54
C PRO A 253 -2.27 15.11 8.58
N PHE A 254 -2.73 13.86 8.52
CA PHE A 254 -3.74 13.28 9.40
C PHE A 254 -3.39 11.82 9.73
N LEU A 255 -3.87 11.35 10.89
CA LEU A 255 -3.91 9.93 11.22
C LEU A 255 -5.36 9.42 11.18
N PRO A 256 -5.63 8.30 10.48
CA PRO A 256 -6.95 7.68 10.54
C PRO A 256 -7.16 6.98 11.89
N ASP A 257 -8.30 7.23 12.54
CA ASP A 257 -8.71 6.45 13.71
C ASP A 257 -9.18 5.02 13.32
N ARG A 258 -9.54 4.18 14.30
CA ARG A 258 -10.06 2.82 14.03
C ARG A 258 -11.31 2.79 13.14
N LYS A 259 -12.08 3.88 13.09
CA LYS A 259 -13.26 4.01 12.24
C LYS A 259 -12.91 4.68 10.91
N GLY A 260 -11.64 4.95 10.59
CA GLY A 260 -11.22 5.62 9.36
C GLY A 260 -11.50 7.12 9.34
N ARG A 261 -11.73 7.77 10.49
CA ARG A 261 -11.90 9.22 10.57
C ARG A 261 -10.54 9.88 10.73
N LEU A 262 -10.25 10.87 9.90
CA LEU A 262 -8.99 11.61 9.96
C LEU A 262 -8.93 12.48 11.21
N GLN A 263 -7.85 12.34 11.98
CA GLN A 263 -7.48 13.20 13.10
C GLN A 263 -6.28 14.03 12.68
N PRO A 264 -6.29 15.37 12.86
CA PRO A 264 -5.12 16.19 12.56
C PRO A 264 -3.89 15.64 13.25
N PHE A 265 -2.77 15.59 12.53
CA PHE A 265 -1.50 15.10 13.06
C PHE A 265 -0.44 16.17 12.93
N VAL A 266 0.33 16.38 14.00
CA VAL A 266 1.49 17.27 13.96
C VAL A 266 2.72 16.37 13.87
N ILE A 267 3.43 16.46 12.75
CA ILE A 267 4.65 15.70 12.52
C ILE A 267 5.79 16.40 13.27
N ASP A 268 6.32 15.72 14.30
CA ASP A 268 7.57 16.12 14.95
C ASP A 268 8.68 15.15 14.55
N LEU A 269 9.56 15.62 13.66
CA LEU A 269 10.67 14.83 13.13
C LEU A 269 11.76 14.53 14.18
N ASN A 270 11.73 15.19 15.34
CA ASN A 270 12.62 14.88 16.47
C ASN A 270 12.13 13.66 17.28
N CYS A 271 10.86 13.28 17.14
CA CYS A 271 10.28 12.13 17.84
C CYS A 271 10.41 10.84 17.03
N ILE A 272 10.56 9.71 17.73
CA ILE A 272 10.50 8.40 17.09
C ILE A 272 9.04 8.02 16.84
N PHE A 273 8.69 7.70 15.60
CA PHE A 273 7.36 7.20 15.26
C PHE A 273 7.37 6.26 14.04
N ARG A 274 6.29 5.50 13.89
CA ARG A 274 5.94 4.74 12.70
C ARG A 274 4.44 4.87 12.48
N HIS A 275 4.04 5.54 11.40
CA HIS A 275 2.64 5.82 11.11
C HIS A 275 2.37 5.81 9.61
N ASP A 276 1.19 5.34 9.22
CA ASP A 276 0.62 5.59 7.90
C ASP A 276 -0.05 6.96 7.93
N ILE A 277 0.63 7.96 7.39
CA ILE A 277 0.15 9.34 7.42
C ILE A 277 -0.73 9.58 6.19
N VAL A 278 -1.96 10.04 6.42
CA VAL A 278 -2.83 10.51 5.35
C VAL A 278 -2.60 11.99 5.12
N TRP A 279 -2.08 12.33 3.95
CA TRP A 279 -1.96 13.69 3.46
C TRP A 279 -3.19 14.03 2.64
N ARG A 280 -3.93 15.04 3.08
CA ARG A 280 -5.14 15.51 2.39
C ARG A 280 -4.88 16.88 1.80
N ARG A 281 -5.24 17.09 0.54
CA ARG A 281 -5.17 18.44 -0.06
C ARG A 281 -6.08 19.41 0.70
N LYS A 282 -5.63 20.64 0.94
CA LYS A 282 -6.49 21.70 1.48
C LYS A 282 -7.65 21.92 0.52
N SER A 283 -8.88 22.02 1.03
CA SER A 283 -9.94 22.55 0.18
C SER A 283 -9.54 23.98 -0.16
N LEU A 284 -9.40 24.29 -1.45
CA LEU A 284 -9.40 25.69 -1.87
C LEU A 284 -10.68 26.28 -1.28
N ALA A 285 -10.55 27.19 -0.31
CA ALA A 285 -11.68 28.02 0.04
C ALA A 285 -12.19 28.57 -1.29
N ALA A 286 -13.48 28.39 -1.58
CA ALA A 286 -14.08 29.06 -2.71
C ALA A 286 -13.74 30.54 -2.51
N THR A 287 -12.76 31.04 -3.26
CA THR A 287 -12.53 32.46 -3.42
C THR A 287 -13.74 32.92 -4.21
N GLY A 288 -14.83 33.14 -3.48
CA GLY A 288 -16.03 33.78 -3.98
C GLY A 288 -15.61 35.15 -4.44
N ASN A 289 -15.65 35.33 -5.77
CA ASN A 289 -15.77 36.62 -6.40
C ASN A 289 -17.03 37.33 -5.90
#